data_AF-A0A537EJK0-F1
#
_entry.id   AF-A0A537EJK0-F1
#
_cell.length_a   1.000
_cell.length_b   1.000
_cell.length_c   1.000
_cell.angle_alpha   90.00
_cell.angle_beta   90.00
_cell.angle_gamma   90.00
#
_symmetry.space_group_name_H-M   'P 1'
#
loop_
_entity.id
_entity.type
_entity.pdbx_description
1 polymer ?
#
loop_
_entity_poly.entity_id
_entity_poly.type
_entity_poly.pdbx_seq_one_letter_code
_entity_poly.pdbx_strand_id
1 'polypeptide(L)'
;MTEQHRATLEGELDMWHKHYLPIGQTVLDVGAGCGETALFYLKHGAQRVICIEADKTALELLVKNFGSDDRVSIVSARVDSIKIDIEGDEENLVVESHFPPYFQRLEKLDENVILWKLRRTNPSLINHLRWKLKRYFHKTRINVAHILRLLIDSARSCGRRVI
;
A
#
# COMPACT_ATOMS: atom_id res chain seq x y z
N MET A 1 -6.73 11.23 -14.37
CA MET A 1 -6.77 11.14 -12.89
C MET A 1 -7.89 12.03 -12.36
N THR A 2 -8.72 11.56 -11.41
CA THR A 2 -9.72 12.43 -10.76
C THR A 2 -9.13 13.26 -9.63
N GLU A 3 -9.82 14.35 -9.32
CA GLU A 3 -9.61 15.17 -8.12
C GLU A 3 -9.69 14.36 -6.82
N GLN A 4 -10.67 13.47 -6.67
CA GLN A 4 -10.77 12.60 -5.48
C GLN A 4 -9.58 11.64 -5.34
N HIS A 5 -9.11 11.06 -6.46
CA HIS A 5 -7.95 10.18 -6.43
C HIS A 5 -6.68 10.97 -6.11
N ARG A 6 -6.54 12.18 -6.67
CA ARG A 6 -5.45 13.11 -6.34
C ARG A 6 -5.43 13.45 -4.85
N ALA A 7 -6.57 13.83 -4.26
CA ALA A 7 -6.64 14.17 -2.84
C ALA A 7 -6.28 13.00 -1.92
N THR A 8 -6.68 11.77 -2.28
CA THR A 8 -6.24 10.56 -1.56
C THR A 8 -4.73 10.39 -1.65
N LEU A 9 -4.15 10.50 -2.86
CA LEU A 9 -2.71 10.37 -3.06
C LEU A 9 -1.92 11.45 -2.32
N GLU A 10 -2.41 12.69 -2.28
CA GLU A 10 -1.80 13.78 -1.52
C GLU A 10 -1.81 13.47 -0.01
N GLY A 11 -2.92 12.97 0.53
CA GLY A 11 -3.00 12.58 1.94
C GLY A 11 -2.12 11.36 2.27
N GLU A 12 -2.02 10.39 1.37
CA GLU A 12 -1.12 9.24 1.51
C GLU A 12 0.35 9.69 1.46
N LEU A 13 0.68 10.64 0.58
CA LEU A 13 2.03 11.18 0.46
C LEU A 13 2.49 11.87 1.75
N ASP A 14 1.64 12.66 2.40
CA ASP A 14 1.97 13.27 3.70
C ASP A 14 2.21 12.21 4.78
N MET A 15 1.42 11.15 4.78
CA MET A 15 1.58 10.01 5.68
C MET A 15 2.91 9.30 5.43
N TRP A 16 3.28 9.07 4.16
CA TRP A 16 4.56 8.44 3.80
C TRP A 16 5.75 9.27 4.25
N HIS A 17 5.78 10.59 4.01
CA HIS A 17 6.90 11.42 4.49
C HIS A 17 7.08 11.36 6.01
N LYS A 18 5.97 11.22 6.74
CA LYS A 18 5.99 11.16 8.21
C LYS A 18 6.47 9.83 8.76
N HIS A 19 6.18 8.73 8.08
CA HIS A 19 6.30 7.38 8.66
C HIS A 19 7.22 6.43 7.90
N TYR A 20 7.50 6.69 6.62
CA TYR A 20 8.27 5.79 5.76
C TYR A 20 9.72 6.26 5.60
N LEU A 21 10.10 7.40 6.20
CA LEU A 21 11.46 7.93 6.21
C LEU A 21 12.08 7.82 7.61
N PRO A 22 13.43 7.67 7.72
CA PRO A 22 14.39 7.51 6.63
C PRO A 22 14.29 6.12 5.96
N ILE A 23 14.82 6.00 4.74
CA ILE A 23 14.87 4.74 3.98
C ILE A 23 16.31 4.26 3.78
N GLY A 24 16.45 2.95 3.67
CA GLY A 24 17.70 2.31 3.27
C GLY A 24 17.99 2.47 1.77
N GLN A 25 19.16 1.96 1.34
CA GLN A 25 19.56 2.01 -0.07
C GLN A 25 18.77 1.05 -0.95
N THR A 26 18.42 -0.12 -0.41
CA THR A 26 17.59 -1.13 -1.10
C THR A 26 16.31 -1.31 -0.31
N VAL A 27 15.16 -1.17 -0.97
CA VAL A 27 13.84 -1.29 -0.35
C VAL A 27 13.09 -2.47 -0.95
N LEU A 28 12.45 -3.28 -0.09
CA LEU A 28 11.48 -4.29 -0.51
C LEU A 28 10.07 -3.73 -0.35
N ASP A 29 9.31 -3.67 -1.44
CA ASP A 29 7.95 -3.15 -1.50
C ASP A 29 6.97 -4.28 -1.88
N VAL A 30 6.20 -4.77 -0.91
CA VAL A 30 5.28 -5.91 -1.08
C VAL A 30 3.85 -5.41 -1.23
N GLY A 31 3.24 -5.70 -2.37
CA GLY A 31 1.98 -5.06 -2.78
C GLY A 31 2.25 -3.70 -3.41
N ALA A 32 3.25 -3.63 -4.28
CA ALA A 32 3.76 -2.39 -4.86
C ALA A 32 2.76 -1.64 -5.75
N GLY A 33 1.62 -2.27 -6.10
CA GLY A 33 0.57 -1.65 -6.88
C GLY A 33 1.08 -1.19 -8.23
N CYS A 34 0.83 0.08 -8.57
CA CYS A 34 1.32 0.69 -9.81
C CYS A 34 2.71 1.33 -9.65
N GLY A 35 3.32 1.22 -8.46
CA GLY A 35 4.66 1.72 -8.12
C GLY A 35 4.69 3.13 -7.54
N GLU A 36 3.60 3.62 -6.94
CA GLU A 36 3.56 4.92 -6.28
C GLU A 36 4.58 5.01 -5.12
N THR A 37 4.63 3.98 -4.28
CA THR A 37 5.61 3.84 -3.18
C THR A 37 7.02 3.60 -3.70
N ALA A 38 7.19 2.81 -4.76
CA ALA A 38 8.48 2.64 -5.42
C ALA A 38 9.05 3.98 -5.92
N LEU A 39 8.22 4.82 -6.57
CA LEU A 39 8.61 6.16 -6.97
C LEU A 39 9.00 7.03 -5.78
N PHE A 40 8.22 6.95 -4.70
CA PHE A 40 8.48 7.67 -3.47
C PHE A 40 9.85 7.31 -2.90
N TYR A 41 10.19 6.02 -2.79
CA TYR A 41 11.49 5.58 -2.29
C TYR A 41 12.65 6.03 -3.19
N LEU A 42 12.53 5.89 -4.51
CA LEU A 42 13.55 6.35 -5.44
C LEU A 42 13.80 7.87 -5.32
N LYS A 43 12.73 8.67 -5.15
CA LYS A 43 12.85 10.12 -4.95
C LYS A 43 13.50 10.51 -3.63
N HIS A 44 13.51 9.61 -2.64
CA HIS A 44 14.09 9.83 -1.32
C HIS A 44 15.44 9.12 -1.12
N GLY A 45 16.08 8.70 -2.22
CA GLY A 45 17.46 8.23 -2.21
C GLY A 45 17.65 6.72 -2.18
N ALA A 46 16.57 5.92 -2.31
CA ALA A 46 16.74 4.50 -2.58
C ALA A 46 17.50 4.32 -3.91
N GLN A 47 18.55 3.49 -3.87
CA GLN A 47 19.31 3.09 -5.06
C GLN A 47 18.64 1.92 -5.79
N ARG A 48 17.86 1.12 -5.05
CA ARG A 48 17.11 -0.01 -5.59
C ARG A 48 15.77 -0.20 -4.87
N VAL A 49 14.74 -0.52 -5.63
CA VAL A 49 13.46 -0.99 -5.09
C VAL A 49 13.10 -2.34 -5.70
N ILE A 50 12.78 -3.32 -4.87
CA ILE A 50 12.29 -4.63 -5.26
C ILE A 50 10.78 -4.63 -5.03
N CYS A 51 10.01 -4.61 -6.11
CA CYS A 51 8.56 -4.56 -6.10
C CYS A 51 7.98 -5.97 -6.28
N ILE A 52 7.13 -6.40 -5.35
CA ILE A 52 6.33 -7.61 -5.48
C ILE A 52 4.87 -7.22 -5.73
N GLU A 53 4.28 -7.70 -6.83
CA GLU A 53 2.87 -7.45 -7.16
C GLU A 53 2.21 -8.68 -7.80
N ALA A 54 0.95 -8.94 -7.47
CA ALA A 54 0.18 -10.10 -7.90
C ALA A 54 -1.04 -9.74 -8.77
N ASP A 55 -1.62 -8.56 -8.59
CA ASP A 55 -2.71 -8.07 -9.42
C ASP A 55 -2.20 -7.77 -10.83
N LYS A 56 -2.82 -8.41 -11.82
CA LYS A 56 -2.37 -8.32 -13.22
C LYS A 56 -2.42 -6.89 -13.76
N THR A 57 -3.46 -6.14 -13.40
CA THR A 57 -3.66 -4.77 -13.90
C THR A 57 -2.62 -3.84 -13.30
N ALA A 58 -2.41 -3.93 -11.99
CA ALA A 58 -1.38 -3.17 -11.29
C ALA A 58 0.01 -3.52 -11.80
N LEU A 59 0.29 -4.81 -12.00
CA LEU A 59 1.56 -5.28 -12.55
C LEU A 59 1.84 -4.75 -13.96
N GLU A 60 0.85 -4.75 -14.86
CA GLU A 60 1.00 -4.17 -16.20
C GLU A 60 1.36 -2.68 -16.15
N LEU A 61 0.73 -1.94 -15.23
CA LEU A 61 1.03 -0.52 -15.01
C LEU A 61 2.41 -0.32 -14.36
N LEU A 62 2.77 -1.16 -13.40
CA LEU A 62 4.09 -1.14 -12.75
C LEU A 62 5.20 -1.40 -13.78
N VAL A 63 5.05 -2.42 -14.62
CA VAL A 63 5.99 -2.72 -15.72
C VAL A 63 6.02 -1.58 -16.74
N LYS A 64 4.89 -0.97 -17.07
CA LYS A 64 4.86 0.21 -17.94
C LYS A 64 5.61 1.40 -17.33
N ASN A 65 5.52 1.59 -16.02
CA ASN A 65 6.13 2.72 -15.32
C ASN A 65 7.64 2.53 -15.08
N PHE A 66 8.08 1.31 -14.79
CA PHE A 66 9.45 1.04 -14.31
C PHE A 66 10.18 -0.10 -15.02
N GLY A 67 9.56 -0.77 -16.00
CA GLY A 67 10.15 -1.94 -16.66
C GLY A 67 11.46 -1.67 -17.41
N SER A 68 11.80 -0.40 -17.64
CA SER A 68 13.09 0.04 -18.21
C SER A 68 14.00 0.76 -17.21
N ASP A 69 13.61 0.89 -15.94
CA ASP A 69 14.41 1.50 -14.88
C ASP A 69 15.21 0.40 -14.16
N ASP A 70 16.52 0.40 -14.32
CA ASP A 70 17.43 -0.62 -13.76
C ASP A 70 17.53 -0.59 -12.23
N ARG A 71 17.01 0.48 -11.60
CA ARG A 71 16.88 0.60 -10.15
C ARG A 71 15.66 -0.15 -9.62
N VAL A 72 14.75 -0.63 -10.47
CA VAL A 72 13.54 -1.32 -10.05
C VAL A 72 13.55 -2.78 -10.51
N SER A 73 13.43 -3.69 -9.54
CA SER A 73 13.23 -5.12 -9.82
C SER A 73 11.77 -5.47 -9.59
N ILE A 74 11.08 -5.96 -10.62
CA ILE A 74 9.66 -6.33 -10.54
C ILE A 74 9.53 -7.85 -10.46
N VAL A 75 8.84 -8.33 -9.43
CA VAL A 75 8.51 -9.75 -9.24
C VAL A 75 7.00 -9.93 -9.30
N SER A 76 6.54 -10.66 -10.31
CA SER A 76 5.14 -11.07 -10.45
C SER A 76 4.87 -12.27 -9.54
N ALA A 77 4.38 -12.02 -8.33
CA ALA A 77 4.12 -13.08 -7.38
C ALA A 77 3.03 -12.72 -6.37
N ARG A 78 2.18 -13.70 -6.06
CA ARG A 78 1.31 -13.65 -4.89
C ARG A 78 2.08 -14.13 -3.67
N VAL A 79 2.07 -13.33 -2.62
CA VAL A 79 2.72 -13.65 -1.34
C VAL A 79 1.66 -14.05 -0.32
N ASP A 80 1.66 -15.31 0.11
CA ASP A 80 0.71 -15.82 1.11
C ASP A 80 1.27 -15.79 2.54
N SER A 81 2.59 -15.74 2.70
CA SER A 81 3.28 -15.62 3.99
C SER A 81 4.59 -14.86 3.85
N ILE A 82 4.99 -14.14 4.91
CA ILE A 82 6.23 -13.36 4.95
C ILE A 82 7.01 -13.77 6.21
N LYS A 83 8.30 -14.08 6.00
CA LYS A 83 9.34 -14.13 7.04
C LYS A 83 10.35 -13.05 6.70
N ILE A 84 10.75 -12.25 7.68
CA ILE A 84 11.79 -11.23 7.54
C ILE A 84 12.84 -11.55 8.59
N ASP A 85 14.08 -11.62 8.14
CA ASP A 85 15.28 -11.98 8.90
C ASP A 85 16.49 -11.57 8.06
N ILE A 86 16.86 -10.30 8.17
CA ILE A 86 17.91 -9.60 7.45
C ILE A 86 18.94 -9.03 8.44
N GLU A 87 19.09 -9.70 9.58
CA GLU A 87 20.18 -9.49 10.55
C GLU A 87 20.27 -8.04 11.07
N GLY A 88 19.13 -7.41 11.36
CA GLY A 88 19.04 -6.08 11.97
C GLY A 88 18.61 -4.97 11.00
N ASP A 89 18.69 -5.22 9.69
CA ASP A 89 18.21 -4.27 8.68
C ASP A 89 16.66 -4.13 8.66
N GLU A 90 15.93 -4.89 9.50
CA GLU A 90 14.51 -4.66 9.79
C GLU A 90 14.23 -3.44 10.66
N GLU A 91 15.27 -2.74 11.13
CA GLU A 91 15.09 -1.51 11.87
C GLU A 91 14.24 -0.53 11.05
N ASN A 92 13.22 0.04 11.69
CA ASN A 92 12.20 0.90 11.05
C ASN A 92 11.27 0.20 10.04
N LEU A 93 11.15 -1.14 10.08
CA LEU A 93 10.13 -1.87 9.31
C LEU A 93 8.73 -1.29 9.53
N VAL A 94 8.09 -0.88 8.43
CA VAL A 94 6.69 -0.43 8.41
C VAL A 94 5.81 -1.58 7.93
N VAL A 95 4.76 -1.89 8.70
CA VAL A 95 3.77 -2.92 8.35
C VAL A 95 2.39 -2.30 8.22
N GLU A 96 1.89 -2.20 6.99
CA GLU A 96 0.48 -1.87 6.75
C GLU A 96 -0.38 -3.15 6.85
N SER A 97 -1.54 -3.03 7.51
CA SER A 97 -2.47 -4.16 7.63
C SER A 97 -3.91 -3.71 7.44
N HIS A 98 -4.67 -4.52 6.70
CA HIS A 98 -6.09 -4.29 6.44
C HIS A 98 -6.99 -4.92 7.52
N PHE A 99 -6.43 -5.12 8.72
CA PHE A 99 -7.10 -5.62 9.91
C PHE A 99 -6.43 -5.04 11.16
N PRO A 100 -7.12 -4.91 12.31
CA PRO A 100 -6.50 -4.41 13.53
C PRO A 100 -5.37 -5.36 14.01
N PRO A 101 -4.09 -4.97 13.90
CA PRO A 101 -2.99 -5.87 14.19
C PRO A 101 -2.57 -5.80 15.66
N TYR A 102 -1.92 -6.86 16.13
CA TYR A 102 -1.01 -6.79 17.27
C TYR A 102 0.17 -7.73 17.02
N PHE A 103 1.34 -7.40 17.56
CA PHE A 103 2.50 -8.29 17.52
C PHE A 103 2.48 -9.23 18.72
N GLN A 104 2.31 -10.53 18.44
CA GLN A 104 2.45 -11.59 19.42
C GLN A 104 3.92 -11.96 19.52
N ARG A 105 4.51 -11.84 20.71
CA ARG A 105 5.82 -12.46 20.99
C ARG A 105 5.66 -13.98 20.99
N LEU A 106 6.44 -14.67 20.17
CA LEU A 106 6.44 -16.13 20.11
C LEU A 106 7.53 -16.70 21.03
N GLU A 107 8.78 -16.44 20.69
CA GLU A 107 9.96 -17.01 21.37
C GLU A 107 11.07 -15.96 21.47
N LYS A 108 11.97 -16.12 22.45
CA LYS A 108 13.21 -15.34 22.56
C LYS A 108 14.37 -16.31 22.33
N LEU A 109 15.15 -16.08 21.28
CA LEU A 109 16.26 -16.96 20.90
C LEU A 109 17.57 -16.55 21.59
N ASP A 110 17.83 -15.25 21.68
CA ASP A 110 18.94 -14.67 22.44
C ASP A 110 18.54 -13.31 23.04
N GLU A 111 19.49 -12.54 23.58
CA GLU A 111 19.21 -11.24 24.20
C GLU A 111 18.47 -10.26 23.29
N ASN A 112 18.78 -10.25 22.00
CA ASN A 112 18.32 -9.27 21.01
C ASN A 112 17.44 -9.88 19.91
N VAL A 113 17.38 -11.20 19.79
CA VAL A 113 16.60 -11.92 18.79
C VAL A 113 15.30 -12.43 19.41
N ILE A 114 14.21 -11.76 19.04
CA ILE A 114 12.86 -12.10 19.48
C ILE A 114 12.01 -12.40 18.25
N LEU A 115 11.39 -13.58 18.23
CA LEU A 115 10.48 -13.96 17.16
C LEU A 115 9.10 -13.35 17.42
N TRP A 116 8.65 -12.51 16.48
CA TRP A 116 7.33 -11.88 16.51
C TRP A 116 6.42 -12.46 15.44
N LYS A 117 5.12 -12.48 15.74
CA LYS A 117 4.09 -12.80 14.75
C LYS A 117 3.01 -11.75 14.75
N LEU A 118 2.79 -11.14 13.59
CA LEU A 118 1.65 -10.26 13.37
C LEU A 118 0.36 -11.08 13.45
N ARG A 119 -0.54 -10.70 14.34
CA ARG A 119 -1.83 -11.35 14.55
C ARG A 119 -2.96 -10.34 14.39
N ARG A 120 -4.12 -10.84 14.00
CA ARG A 120 -5.36 -10.07 14.07
C ARG A 120 -5.83 -10.02 15.52
N THR A 121 -6.09 -8.83 16.03
CA THR A 121 -6.75 -8.66 17.33
C THR A 121 -8.11 -9.34 17.29
N ASN A 122 -8.41 -10.19 18.27
CA ASN A 122 -9.71 -10.82 18.36
C ASN A 122 -10.75 -9.74 18.71
N PRO A 123 -11.68 -9.39 17.80
CA PRO A 123 -12.57 -8.29 18.06
C PRO A 123 -13.59 -8.73 19.12
N SER A 124 -13.63 -8.04 20.26
CA SER A 124 -14.86 -8.04 21.07
C SER A 124 -16.03 -7.61 20.17
N LEU A 125 -17.27 -8.02 20.48
CA LEU A 125 -18.48 -7.69 19.68
C LEU A 125 -18.55 -6.19 19.30
N ILE A 126 -18.14 -5.30 20.21
CA ILE A 126 -18.09 -3.85 20.01
C ILE A 126 -17.05 -3.45 18.95
N ASN A 127 -15.87 -4.06 18.97
CA ASN A 127 -14.81 -3.81 17.98
C ASN A 127 -15.16 -4.38 16.61
N HIS A 128 -15.92 -5.50 16.57
CA HIS A 128 -16.40 -6.07 15.32
C HIS A 128 -17.43 -5.16 14.64
N LEU A 129 -18.36 -4.58 15.40
CA LEU A 129 -19.31 -3.58 14.89
C LEU A 129 -18.59 -2.33 14.36
N ARG A 130 -17.64 -1.80 15.14
CA ARG A 130 -16.83 -0.63 14.76
C ARG A 130 -16.04 -0.89 13.47
N TRP A 131 -15.42 -2.06 13.32
CA TRP A 131 -14.68 -2.41 12.11
C TRP A 131 -15.60 -2.62 10.90
N LYS A 132 -16.74 -3.32 11.07
CA LYS A 132 -17.75 -3.45 9.99
C LYS A 132 -18.25 -2.10 9.51
N LEU A 133 -18.54 -1.19 10.43
CA LEU A 133 -18.95 0.17 10.11
C LEU A 133 -17.83 0.92 9.38
N LYS A 134 -16.59 0.90 9.89
CA LYS A 134 -15.45 1.57 9.24
C LYS A 134 -15.20 1.02 7.83
N ARG A 135 -15.30 -0.29 7.64
CA ARG A 135 -15.14 -0.96 6.33
C ARG A 135 -16.31 -0.71 5.39
N TYR A 136 -17.54 -0.62 5.92
CA TYR A 136 -18.71 -0.19 5.19
C TYR A 136 -18.50 1.24 4.70
N PHE A 137 -18.23 2.21 5.57
CA PHE A 137 -17.96 3.59 5.18
C PHE A 137 -16.81 3.71 4.17
N HIS A 138 -15.76 2.91 4.30
CA HIS A 138 -14.67 2.88 3.31
C HIS A 138 -15.16 2.37 1.94
N LYS A 139 -15.89 1.25 1.88
CA LYS A 139 -16.50 0.74 0.63
C LYS A 139 -17.56 1.67 0.05
N THR A 140 -18.41 2.28 0.88
CA THR A 140 -19.45 3.21 0.46
C THR A 140 -18.83 4.50 -0.06
N ARG A 141 -17.74 4.99 0.55
CA ARG A 141 -16.99 6.15 0.02
C ARG A 141 -16.37 5.85 -1.33
N ILE A 142 -15.80 4.66 -1.53
CA ILE A 142 -15.26 4.23 -2.82
C ILE A 142 -16.38 4.09 -3.88
N ASN A 143 -17.52 3.47 -3.53
CA ASN A 143 -18.64 3.27 -4.46
C ASN A 143 -19.40 4.55 -4.81
N VAL A 144 -19.64 5.44 -3.84
CA VAL A 144 -20.31 6.73 -4.07
C VAL A 144 -19.42 7.63 -4.92
N ALA A 145 -18.12 7.65 -4.65
CA ALA A 145 -17.14 8.33 -5.49
C ALA A 145 -17.15 7.80 -6.94
N HIS A 146 -17.28 6.49 -7.12
CA HIS A 146 -17.37 5.87 -8.44
C HIS A 146 -18.67 6.24 -9.18
N ILE A 147 -19.83 6.19 -8.53
CA ILE A 147 -21.14 6.50 -9.14
C ILE A 147 -21.27 8.00 -9.48
N LEU A 148 -20.87 8.90 -8.59
CA LEU A 148 -20.89 10.34 -8.86
C LEU A 148 -19.99 10.72 -10.04
N ARG A 149 -18.85 10.06 -10.17
CA ARG A 149 -17.93 10.27 -11.27
C ARG A 149 -18.53 9.83 -12.61
N LEU A 150 -19.18 8.67 -12.66
CA LEU A 150 -19.89 8.21 -13.87
C LEU A 150 -21.01 9.16 -14.30
N LEU A 151 -21.74 9.75 -13.34
CA LEU A 151 -22.78 10.74 -13.61
C LEU A 151 -22.21 12.07 -14.14
N ILE A 152 -21.09 12.54 -13.58
CA ILE A 152 -20.41 13.75 -14.05
C ILE A 152 -19.84 13.57 -15.46
N ASP A 153 -19.25 12.40 -15.75
CA ASP A 153 -18.70 12.10 -17.07
C ASP A 153 -19.82 11.95 -18.13
N SER A 154 -20.97 11.39 -17.75
CA SER A 154 -22.18 11.37 -18.58
C SER A 154 -22.70 12.78 -18.87
N ALA A 155 -22.76 13.67 -17.87
CA ALA A 155 -23.20 15.05 -18.05
C ALA A 155 -22.26 15.88 -18.94
N ARG A 156 -20.95 15.63 -18.87
CA ARG A 156 -19.94 16.29 -19.73
C ARG A 156 -19.98 15.83 -21.19
N SER A 157 -20.34 14.56 -21.42
CA SER A 157 -20.54 14.04 -22.78
C SER A 157 -21.82 14.59 -23.46
N CYS A 158 -22.80 15.04 -22.67
CA CYS A 158 -24.02 15.67 -23.15
C CYS A 158 -23.82 17.16 -23.51
N GLY A 159 -22.81 17.83 -22.93
CA GLY A 159 -22.49 19.25 -23.17
C GLY A 159 -21.64 19.55 -24.41
N ARG A 160 -21.18 18.55 -25.16
CA ARG A 160 -20.54 18.71 -26.48
C ARG A 160 -21.52 18.32 -27.59
N ARG A 161 -22.58 19.12 -27.77
CA ARG A 161 -23.25 19.23 -29.07
C ARG A 161 -23.43 20.70 -29.40
N VAL A 162 -22.61 21.14 -30.36
CA VAL A 162 -22.78 22.31 -31.25
C VAL A 162 -22.83 23.64 -30.48
N ILE A 163 -21.93 24.59 -30.70
CA ILE A 163 -21.60 25.29 -31.95
C ILE A 163 -20.11 25.64 -31.94
#